data_AF-B1Z8T5-F1
#
_entry.id   AF-B1Z8T5-F1
#
_cell.length_a   1.000
_cell.length_b   1.000
_cell.length_c   1.000
_cell.angle_alpha   90.00
_cell.angle_beta   90.00
_cell.angle_gamma   90.00
#
_symmetry.space_group_name_H-M   'P 1'
#
loop_
_entity.id
_entity.type
_entity.pdbx_description
1 polymer ?
#
loop_
_entity_poly.entity_id
_entity_poly.type
_entity_poly.pdbx_seq_one_letter_code
_entity_poly.pdbx_strand_id
1 'polypeptide(L)'
;MMSVIIPHRIFDQIVSHGNDWSPDKERGGIILGFRKHEALQATKVTFPSIWDFSSSTRFKRSSRAHSFRAIKEWIGSGQKVDWIGEWHTHPRGVPAIPSSVDQESWTRIAAHTKKEMLYLIFSEQEMYVGLQDPAGSRPTSLSLQDSDENFLLFR
;
A
#
# COMPACT_ATOMS: atom_id res chain seq x y z
N MET A 1 14.54 -10.05 -9.51
CA MET A 1 13.49 -9.02 -9.57
C MET A 1 12.60 -9.23 -8.35
N MET A 2 12.37 -8.19 -7.55
CA MET A 2 11.62 -8.30 -6.29
C MET A 2 10.17 -8.69 -6.56
N SER A 3 9.69 -9.76 -5.92
CA SER A 3 8.29 -10.22 -6.06
C SER A 3 7.41 -9.61 -4.97
N VAL A 4 6.11 -9.51 -5.21
CA VAL A 4 5.14 -9.09 -4.18
C VAL A 4 4.10 -10.17 -3.97
N ILE A 5 3.90 -10.56 -2.71
CA ILE A 5 2.91 -11.56 -2.31
C ILE A 5 1.85 -10.87 -1.47
N ILE A 6 0.61 -10.87 -1.96
CA ILE A 6 -0.54 -10.22 -1.31
C ILE A 6 -1.60 -11.28 -0.99
N PRO A 7 -1.95 -11.51 0.28
CA PRO A 7 -3.07 -12.36 0.63
C PRO A 7 -4.40 -11.78 0.11
N HIS A 8 -5.31 -12.62 -0.41
CA HIS A 8 -6.66 -12.18 -0.84
C HIS A 8 -7.38 -11.41 0.27
N ARG A 9 -7.23 -11.86 1.52
CA ARG A 9 -7.81 -11.16 2.68
C ARG A 9 -7.42 -9.69 2.80
N ILE A 10 -6.27 -9.25 2.28
CA ILE A 10 -5.91 -7.83 2.30
C ILE A 10 -6.79 -7.05 1.32
N PHE A 11 -7.01 -7.60 0.13
CA PHE A 11 -7.94 -7.04 -0.86
C PHE A 11 -9.35 -6.98 -0.27
N ASP A 12 -9.84 -8.10 0.26
CA ASP A 12 -11.19 -8.19 0.83
C ASP A 12 -11.39 -7.20 1.98
N GLN A 13 -10.38 -7.04 2.84
CA GLN A 13 -10.43 -6.09 3.94
C GLN A 13 -10.49 -4.64 3.44
N ILE A 14 -9.71 -4.27 2.41
CA ILE A 14 -9.74 -2.93 1.83
C ILE A 14 -11.09 -2.64 1.19
N VAL A 15 -11.61 -3.57 0.37
CA VAL A 15 -12.91 -3.44 -0.29
C VAL A 15 -14.04 -3.34 0.75
N SER A 16 -14.04 -4.24 1.75
CA SER A 16 -15.05 -4.24 2.80
C SER A 16 -15.07 -2.94 3.60
N HIS A 17 -13.92 -2.37 3.96
CA HIS A 17 -13.87 -1.07 4.66
C HIS A 17 -14.20 0.10 3.72
N GLY A 18 -13.92 -0.05 2.41
CA GLY A 18 -14.27 0.90 1.37
C GLY A 18 -15.75 1.24 1.32
N ASN A 19 -16.61 0.27 1.57
CA ASN A 19 -18.07 0.43 1.56
C ASN A 19 -18.59 1.42 2.61
N ASP A 20 -17.83 1.65 3.69
CA ASP A 20 -18.21 2.59 4.76
C ASP A 20 -17.76 4.03 4.45
N TRP A 21 -17.02 4.25 3.37
CA TRP A 21 -16.45 5.54 3.02
C TRP A 21 -17.18 6.19 1.86
N SER A 22 -17.22 7.52 1.86
CA SER A 22 -17.59 8.28 0.67
C SER A 22 -16.65 7.90 -0.48
N PRO A 23 -17.19 7.41 -1.61
CA PRO A 23 -16.42 6.96 -2.77
C PRO A 23 -15.84 8.11 -3.59
N ASP A 24 -16.18 9.35 -3.25
CA ASP A 24 -15.70 10.57 -3.94
C ASP A 24 -14.41 11.12 -3.31
N LYS A 25 -13.85 10.41 -2.32
CA LYS A 25 -12.65 10.83 -1.59
C LYS A 25 -11.64 9.71 -1.52
N GLU A 26 -10.36 10.07 -1.63
CA GLU A 26 -9.26 9.12 -1.45
C GLU A 26 -9.19 8.64 -0.02
N ARG A 27 -8.85 7.36 0.14
CA ARG A 27 -8.62 6.71 1.42
C ARG A 27 -7.30 5.99 1.33
N GLY A 28 -6.65 5.72 2.45
CA GLY A 28 -5.43 4.96 2.40
C GLY A 28 -4.89 4.57 3.76
N GLY A 29 -3.70 4.01 3.71
CA GLY A 29 -2.97 3.59 4.89
C GLY A 29 -1.63 2.99 4.53
N ILE A 30 -0.97 2.45 5.54
CA ILE A 30 0.30 1.74 5.38
C ILE A 30 0.06 0.23 5.26
N ILE A 31 0.94 -0.41 4.50
CA ILE A 31 1.04 -1.86 4.33
C ILE A 31 2.16 -2.37 5.24
N LEU A 32 1.84 -3.37 6.04
CA LEU A 32 2.74 -4.04 6.95
C LEU A 32 2.96 -5.47 6.49
N GLY A 33 4.19 -5.97 6.66
CA GLY A 33 4.55 -7.28 6.14
C GLY A 33 5.98 -7.66 6.41
N PHE A 34 6.45 -8.67 5.70
CA PHE A 34 7.81 -9.17 5.82
C PHE A 34 8.62 -8.79 4.58
N ARG A 35 9.86 -8.37 4.82
CA ARG A 35 10.89 -8.23 3.78
C ARG A 35 11.68 -9.53 3.73
N LYS A 36 11.55 -10.27 2.63
CA LYS A 36 12.34 -11.47 2.32
C LYS A 36 13.44 -11.09 1.33
N HIS A 37 14.36 -12.02 1.08
CA HIS A 37 15.50 -11.78 0.18
C HIS A 37 15.07 -11.27 -1.21
N GLU A 38 14.02 -11.86 -1.80
CA GLU A 38 13.51 -11.48 -3.13
C GLU A 38 11.99 -11.31 -3.15
N ALA A 39 11.37 -11.06 -2.00
CA ALA A 39 9.95 -10.76 -1.95
C ALA A 39 9.56 -9.79 -0.82
N LEU A 40 8.57 -8.94 -1.10
CA LEU A 40 7.75 -8.30 -0.09
C LEU A 40 6.47 -9.11 0.10
N GLN A 41 6.21 -9.57 1.33
CA GLN A 41 4.98 -10.28 1.66
C GLN A 41 4.10 -9.40 2.54
N ALA A 42 2.96 -8.93 2.00
CA ALA A 42 1.97 -8.22 2.78
C ALA A 42 1.28 -9.15 3.77
N THR A 43 1.03 -8.66 4.98
CA THR A 43 0.31 -9.43 6.02
C THR A 43 -0.77 -8.62 6.71
N LYS A 44 -0.68 -7.28 6.67
CA LYS A 44 -1.68 -6.40 7.27
C LYS A 44 -1.69 -5.05 6.59
N VAL A 45 -2.83 -4.38 6.65
CA VAL A 45 -2.96 -2.97 6.32
C VAL A 45 -3.54 -2.21 7.49
N THR A 46 -3.21 -0.93 7.54
CA THR A 46 -3.91 0.02 8.42
C THR A 46 -5.01 0.71 7.65
N PHE A 47 -6.02 1.18 8.37
CA PHE A 47 -7.17 1.87 7.82
C PHE A 47 -7.20 3.34 8.23
N PRO A 48 -7.87 4.19 7.44
CA PRO A 48 -8.13 5.58 7.77
C PRO A 48 -8.60 5.77 9.21
N SER A 49 -8.10 6.82 9.82
CA SER A 49 -8.38 7.29 11.15
C SER A 49 -8.96 8.70 11.08
N ILE A 50 -9.61 9.12 12.17
CA ILE A 50 -10.16 10.48 12.29
C ILE A 50 -9.11 11.60 12.21
N TRP A 51 -7.83 11.25 12.30
CA TRP A 51 -6.71 12.19 12.25
C TRP A 51 -6.11 12.33 10.84
N ASP A 52 -6.61 11.56 9.88
CA ASP A 52 -6.17 11.65 8.50
C ASP A 52 -6.91 12.75 7.76
N PHE A 53 -6.22 13.35 6.79
CA PHE A 53 -6.84 14.26 5.85
C PHE A 53 -7.20 13.53 4.57
N SER A 54 -8.40 13.79 4.06
CA SER A 54 -8.89 13.16 2.84
C SER A 54 -9.73 14.14 2.00
N SER A 55 -9.36 14.26 0.73
CA SER A 55 -10.11 14.92 -0.34
C SER A 55 -10.27 13.99 -1.55
N SER A 56 -10.92 14.47 -2.61
CA SER A 56 -11.05 13.78 -3.90
C SER A 56 -9.74 13.67 -4.70
N THR A 57 -8.65 14.26 -4.23
CA THR A 57 -7.38 14.32 -4.98
C THR A 57 -6.15 14.14 -4.10
N ARG A 58 -6.38 13.87 -2.81
CA ARG A 58 -5.31 13.72 -1.83
C ARG A 58 -5.78 12.99 -0.59
N PHE A 59 -5.08 11.92 -0.25
CA PHE A 59 -5.03 11.36 1.09
C PHE A 59 -3.71 11.73 1.79
N LYS A 60 -3.79 12.26 3.01
CA LYS A 60 -2.62 12.51 3.87
C LYS A 60 -2.83 11.81 5.20
N ARG A 61 -2.10 10.72 5.41
CA ARG A 61 -2.11 9.97 6.66
C ARG A 61 -1.50 10.76 7.82
N SER A 62 -2.05 10.54 9.01
CA SER A 62 -1.51 10.93 10.29
C SER A 62 -0.37 9.99 10.65
N SER A 63 0.86 10.53 10.68
CA SER A 63 2.03 9.78 11.11
C SER A 63 1.82 9.15 12.48
N ARG A 64 1.23 9.89 13.43
CA ARG A 64 0.98 9.38 14.79
C ARG A 64 0.04 8.17 14.80
N ALA A 65 -1.10 8.24 14.11
CA ALA A 65 -2.10 7.18 14.15
C ALA A 65 -1.59 5.88 13.49
N HIS A 66 -0.96 6.00 12.32
CA HIS A 66 -0.45 4.84 11.58
C HIS A 66 0.83 4.28 12.21
N SER A 67 1.76 5.11 12.68
CA SER A 67 2.98 4.63 13.36
C SER A 67 2.66 3.91 14.65
N PHE A 68 1.66 4.35 15.43
CA PHE A 68 1.25 3.60 16.63
C PHE A 68 0.81 2.17 16.30
N ARG A 69 0.02 2.00 15.22
CA ARG A 69 -0.39 0.67 14.75
C ARG A 69 0.81 -0.14 14.25
N ALA A 70 1.69 0.47 13.46
CA ALA A 70 2.92 -0.19 12.98
C ALA A 70 3.80 -0.67 14.13
N ILE A 71 4.05 0.17 15.12
CA ILE A 71 4.87 -0.16 16.31
C ILE A 71 4.25 -1.33 17.08
N LYS A 72 2.93 -1.35 17.24
CA LYS A 72 2.24 -2.45 17.90
C LYS A 72 2.47 -3.79 17.16
N GLU A 73 2.34 -3.81 15.83
CA GLU A 73 2.60 -5.02 15.04
C GLU A 73 4.08 -5.41 15.04
N TRP A 74 4.98 -4.43 14.99
CA TRP A 74 6.42 -4.65 15.07
C TRP A 74 6.81 -5.31 16.41
N ILE A 75 6.36 -4.76 17.54
CA ILE A 75 6.60 -5.34 18.87
C ILE A 75 5.97 -6.73 18.96
N GLY A 76 4.69 -6.86 18.58
CA GLY A 76 3.95 -8.12 18.68
C GLY A 76 4.51 -9.25 17.82
N SER A 77 5.20 -8.92 16.72
CA SER A 77 5.85 -9.90 15.85
C SER A 77 7.27 -10.28 16.27
N GLY A 78 7.75 -9.81 17.43
CA GLY A 78 9.15 -9.97 17.83
C GLY A 78 10.09 -9.20 16.91
N GLN A 79 9.68 -8.00 16.50
CA GLN A 79 10.44 -7.07 15.66
C GLN A 79 10.66 -7.53 14.20
N LYS A 80 9.78 -8.38 13.68
CA LYS A 80 9.92 -8.99 12.34
C LYS A 80 9.07 -8.35 11.25
N VAL A 81 7.87 -7.87 11.60
CA VAL A 81 6.99 -7.14 10.68
C VAL A 81 7.55 -5.74 10.45
N ASP A 82 7.66 -5.33 9.19
CA ASP A 82 8.12 -4.01 8.78
C ASP A 82 6.99 -3.22 8.10
N TRP A 83 7.18 -1.91 8.00
CA TRP A 83 6.46 -1.06 7.07
C TRP A 83 7.03 -1.29 5.66
N ILE A 84 6.24 -1.93 4.80
CA ILE A 84 6.69 -2.36 3.47
C ILE A 84 6.08 -1.52 2.34
N GLY A 85 5.13 -0.64 2.63
CA GLY A 85 4.42 0.07 1.58
C GLY A 85 3.27 0.95 2.05
N GLU A 86 2.60 1.57 1.10
CA GLU A 86 1.37 2.34 1.30
C GLU A 86 0.31 1.89 0.29
N TRP A 87 -0.96 2.03 0.68
CA TRP A 87 -2.08 1.80 -0.22
C TRP A 87 -3.01 3.01 -0.19
N HIS A 88 -3.67 3.27 -1.31
CA HIS A 88 -4.76 4.23 -1.34
C HIS A 88 -5.82 3.88 -2.39
N THR A 89 -6.98 4.51 -2.28
CA THR A 89 -8.04 4.47 -3.27
C THR A 89 -8.04 5.74 -4.10
N HIS A 90 -8.37 5.63 -5.38
CA HIS A 90 -8.81 6.78 -6.16
C HIS A 90 -10.33 6.93 -6.07
N PRO A 91 -10.87 8.16 -6.22
CA PRO A 91 -12.30 8.38 -6.23
C PRO A 91 -12.99 7.65 -7.38
N ARG A 92 -14.32 7.53 -7.27
CA ARG A 92 -15.19 7.01 -8.34
C ARG A 92 -14.86 7.63 -9.70
N GLY A 93 -14.79 6.78 -10.73
CA GLY A 93 -14.53 7.19 -12.10
C GLY A 93 -13.07 7.57 -12.42
N VAL A 94 -12.16 7.46 -11.45
CA VAL A 94 -10.72 7.70 -11.66
C VAL A 94 -9.99 6.35 -11.72
N PRO A 95 -9.15 6.11 -12.75
CA PRO A 95 -8.41 4.85 -12.88
C PRO A 95 -7.33 4.70 -11.80
N ALA A 96 -6.87 3.48 -11.54
CA ALA A 96 -5.88 3.16 -10.51
C ALA A 96 -4.42 3.54 -10.89
N ILE A 97 -4.22 4.27 -11.99
CA ILE A 97 -2.88 4.65 -12.46
C ILE A 97 -2.32 5.78 -11.58
N PRO A 98 -1.06 5.70 -11.09
CA PRO A 98 -0.50 6.71 -10.19
C PRO A 98 -0.32 8.07 -10.87
N SER A 99 -0.70 9.13 -10.15
CA SER A 99 -0.42 10.50 -10.55
C SER A 99 1.06 10.84 -10.42
N SER A 100 1.47 12.01 -10.94
CA SER A 100 2.82 12.53 -10.72
C SER A 100 3.11 12.81 -9.25
N VAL A 101 2.09 13.20 -8.48
CA VAL A 101 2.19 13.46 -7.03
C VAL A 101 2.44 12.16 -6.28
N ASP A 102 1.78 11.07 -6.67
CA ASP A 102 2.01 9.74 -6.09
C ASP A 102 3.44 9.30 -6.33
N GLN A 103 3.89 9.31 -7.60
CA GLN A 103 5.23 8.86 -7.97
C GLN A 103 6.33 9.66 -7.25
N GLU A 104 6.14 10.97 -7.10
CA GLU A 104 7.09 11.84 -6.39
C GLU A 104 7.13 11.55 -4.88
N SER A 105 5.96 11.35 -4.26
CA SER A 105 5.85 10.93 -2.85
C SER A 105 6.56 9.58 -2.64
N TRP A 106 6.29 8.61 -3.51
CA TRP A 106 6.83 7.26 -3.42
C TRP A 106 8.34 7.23 -3.53
N THR A 107 8.89 7.98 -4.49
CA THR A 107 10.33 8.16 -4.68
C THR A 107 10.97 8.73 -3.40
N ARG A 108 10.38 9.78 -2.81
CA ARG A 108 10.88 10.36 -1.56
C ARG A 108 10.85 9.37 -0.40
N ILE A 109 9.77 8.61 -0.26
CA ILE A 109 9.60 7.63 0.83
C ILE A 109 10.63 6.50 0.69
N ALA A 110 10.80 5.93 -0.50
CA ALA A 110 11.77 4.86 -0.73
C ALA A 110 13.21 5.35 -0.50
N ALA A 111 13.57 6.52 -1.01
CA ALA A 111 14.88 7.13 -0.79
C ALA A 111 15.15 7.42 0.70
N HIS A 112 14.15 7.94 1.43
CA HIS A 112 14.27 8.22 2.86
C HIS A 112 14.43 6.95 3.70
N THR A 113 13.64 5.92 3.42
CA THR A 113 13.68 4.64 4.13
C THR A 113 14.86 3.75 3.72
N LYS A 114 15.49 4.03 2.56
CA LYS A 114 16.54 3.24 1.94
C LYS A 114 16.13 1.78 1.71
N LYS A 115 14.85 1.58 1.40
CA LYS A 115 14.21 0.28 1.23
C LYS A 115 13.27 0.32 0.03
N GLU A 116 13.06 -0.82 -0.61
CA GLU A 116 11.99 -0.97 -1.61
C GLU A 116 10.62 -0.77 -0.95
N MET A 117 9.70 -0.11 -1.64
CA MET A 117 8.38 0.19 -1.10
C MET A 117 7.28 -0.25 -2.08
N LEU A 118 6.33 -1.02 -1.56
CA LEU A 118 5.12 -1.45 -2.27
C LEU A 118 4.09 -0.32 -2.26
N TYR A 119 3.47 -0.08 -3.42
CA TYR A 119 2.35 0.83 -3.54
C TYR A 119 1.18 0.15 -4.23
N LEU A 120 0.01 0.27 -3.61
CA LEU A 120 -1.24 -0.24 -4.15
C LEU A 120 -2.20 0.93 -4.38
N ILE A 121 -2.80 1.00 -5.56
CA ILE A 121 -3.91 1.92 -5.82
C ILE A 121 -5.12 1.09 -6.19
N PHE A 122 -6.24 1.36 -5.54
CA PHE A 122 -7.52 0.71 -5.81
C PHE A 122 -8.47 1.71 -6.46
N SER A 123 -9.10 1.30 -7.56
CA SER A 123 -10.29 1.96 -8.11
C SER A 123 -11.49 1.00 -8.04
N GLU A 124 -12.64 1.39 -8.58
CA GLU A 124 -13.83 0.53 -8.62
C GLU A 124 -13.63 -0.75 -9.47
N GLN A 125 -12.70 -0.74 -10.42
CA GLN A 125 -12.59 -1.78 -11.46
C GLN A 125 -11.21 -2.44 -11.53
N GLU A 126 -10.19 -1.84 -10.92
CA GLU A 126 -8.80 -2.27 -11.08
C GLU A 126 -7.96 -1.96 -9.85
N MET A 127 -6.84 -2.67 -9.77
CA MET A 127 -5.80 -2.44 -8.78
C MET A 127 -4.47 -2.27 -9.50
N TYR A 128 -3.79 -1.16 -9.21
CA TYR A 128 -2.39 -0.99 -9.58
C TYR A 128 -1.49 -1.54 -8.48
N VAL A 129 -0.44 -2.25 -8.87
CA VAL A 129 0.61 -2.74 -7.99
C VAL A 129 1.96 -2.21 -8.48
N GLY A 130 2.63 -1.43 -7.65
CA GLY A 130 3.92 -0.83 -7.97
C GLY A 130 4.98 -1.09 -6.91
N LEU A 131 6.24 -1.19 -7.34
CA LEU A 131 7.41 -1.17 -6.47
C LEU A 131 8.24 0.07 -6.76
N GLN A 132 8.67 0.76 -5.71
CA GLN A 132 9.65 1.83 -5.80
C GLN A 132 10.98 1.36 -5.23
N ASP A 133 12.02 1.34 -6.06
CA ASP A 133 13.41 1.15 -5.64
C ASP A 133 13.93 2.44 -4.97
N PRO A 134 14.71 2.35 -3.87
CA PRO A 134 15.22 3.53 -3.15
C PRO A 134 16.19 4.41 -3.97
N ALA A 135 16.85 3.86 -5.00
CA ALA A 135 17.69 4.59 -5.94
C ALA A 135 16.98 4.86 -7.28
N GLY A 136 15.80 4.28 -7.50
CA GLY A 136 15.00 4.46 -8.70
C GLY A 136 14.35 5.84 -8.79
N SER A 137 14.28 6.41 -10.00
CA SER A 137 13.59 7.68 -10.26
C SER A 137 12.09 7.53 -10.56
N ARG A 138 11.62 6.30 -10.79
CA ARG A 138 10.23 5.97 -11.09
C ARG A 138 9.86 4.61 -10.49
N PRO A 139 8.58 4.39 -10.16
CA PRO A 139 8.11 3.09 -9.73
C PRO A 139 8.02 2.12 -10.91
N THR A 140 8.25 0.84 -10.63
CA THR A 140 8.01 -0.28 -11.54
C THR A 140 6.60 -0.82 -11.30
N SER A 141 5.76 -0.79 -12.32
CA SER A 141 4.46 -1.49 -12.29
C SER A 141 4.68 -3.00 -12.37
N LEU A 142 4.01 -3.76 -11.52
CA LEU A 142 4.04 -5.22 -11.53
C LEU A 142 2.76 -5.78 -12.16
N SER A 143 2.87 -6.95 -12.77
CA SER A 143 1.73 -7.70 -13.30
C SER A 143 1.43 -8.90 -12.39
N LEU A 144 0.16 -9.30 -12.32
CA LEU A 144 -0.20 -10.56 -11.68
C LEU A 144 0.41 -11.71 -12.49
N GLN A 145 1.23 -12.52 -11.83
CA GLN A 145 1.89 -13.68 -12.44
C GLN A 145 1.18 -14.98 -12.08
N ASP A 146 0.72 -15.10 -10.84
CA ASP A 146 0.09 -16.31 -10.32
C ASP A 146 -0.88 -15.96 -9.19
N SER A 147 -1.85 -16.84 -8.97
CA SER A 147 -2.81 -16.73 -7.87
C SER A 147 -3.26 -18.11 -7.42
N ASP A 148 -3.29 -18.33 -6.12
CA ASP A 148 -3.96 -19.47 -5.51
C ASP A 148 -5.18 -19.01 -4.71
N GLU A 149 -5.78 -19.91 -3.93
CA GLU A 149 -6.95 -19.64 -3.10
C GLU A 149 -6.69 -18.64 -1.95
N ASN A 150 -5.41 -18.37 -1.62
CA ASN A 150 -4.99 -17.57 -0.47
C ASN A 150 -4.21 -16.31 -0.86
N PHE A 151 -3.44 -16.34 -1.95
CA PHE A 151 -2.44 -15.34 -2.29
C PHE A 151 -2.43 -14.98 -3.78
N LEU A 152 -2.02 -13.75 -4.03
CA LEU A 152 -1.68 -13.18 -5.33
C LEU A 152 -0.16 -12.94 -5.38
N LEU A 153 0.48 -13.36 -6.49
CA LEU A 153 1.90 -13.14 -6.76
C LEU A 153 2.07 -12.14 -7.91
N PHE A 154 2.80 -11.05 -7.65
CA PHE A 154 3.11 -10.03 -8.63
C PHE A 154 4.62 -9.98 -8.93
N ARG A 155 4.96 -9.77 -10.21
CA ARG A 155 6.32 -9.47 -10.72
C ARG A 155 6.27 -8.56 -11.94
#